data_AF-A0A974PR38-F1
#
_entry.id   AF-A0A974PR38-F1
#
_cell.length_a   1.000
_cell.length_b   1.000
_cell.length_c   1.000
_cell.angle_alpha   90.00
_cell.angle_beta   90.00
_cell.angle_gamma   90.00
#
_symmetry.space_group_name_H-M   'P 1'
#
loop_
_entity.id
_entity.type
_entity.pdbx_description
1 polymer ?
#
loop_
_entity_poly.entity_id
_entity_poly.type
_entity_poly.pdbx_seq_one_letter_code
_entity_poly.pdbx_strand_id
1 'polypeptide(L)'
;MPNLSHIMRRAWSLLRQSMAPYSRPAFAAHLRQAWHEARNAPVTDWAVLQRFIVVSRGAHRAEVISKLENALAVARGRTAQYRRVGAPTSWTAAKHRSSDLMRVANIEAILRAEKAAAGLAATYTAKRDDAGFVLKRNGVEFGRLIGPTDRLAFTSTDAMLAEKVRTAVVPWGGVPAALAKVRAADEALRLARIA
;
A
#
# COMPACT_ATOMS: atom_id res chain seq x y z
N MET A 1 5.44 12.76 9.18
CA MET A 1 4.74 13.19 10.41
C MET A 1 3.91 14.42 10.10
N PRO A 2 2.66 14.54 10.60
CA PRO A 2 1.82 15.70 10.34
C PRO A 2 2.41 16.96 10.99
N ASN A 3 2.34 18.10 10.30
CA ASN A 3 2.92 19.37 10.75
C ASN A 3 2.17 19.91 11.98
N LEU A 4 2.86 19.99 13.12
CA LEU A 4 2.30 20.46 14.40
C LEU A 4 1.61 21.82 14.30
N SER A 5 2.15 22.75 13.50
CA SER A 5 1.56 24.08 13.31
C SER A 5 0.21 24.04 12.58
N HIS A 6 -0.01 23.05 11.71
CA HIS A 6 -1.30 22.87 11.02
C HIS A 6 -2.34 22.27 11.97
N ILE A 7 -1.91 21.32 12.81
CA ILE A 7 -2.78 20.68 13.82
C ILE A 7 -3.24 21.71 14.84
N MET A 8 -2.33 22.57 15.34
CA MET A 8 -2.66 23.64 16.27
C MET A 8 -3.63 24.66 15.66
N ARG A 9 -3.39 25.09 14.42
CA ARG A 9 -4.33 25.98 13.70
C ARG A 9 -5.71 25.37 13.54
N ARG A 10 -5.78 24.07 13.22
CA ARG A 10 -7.04 23.34 13.09
C ARG A 10 -7.78 23.22 14.43
N ALA A 11 -7.07 22.89 15.52
CA ALA A 11 -7.66 22.82 16.86
C ALA A 11 -8.27 24.15 17.31
N TRP A 12 -7.57 25.27 17.08
CA TRP A 12 -8.11 26.61 17.34
C TRP A 12 -9.30 26.97 16.45
N SER A 13 -9.30 26.54 15.19
CA SER A 13 -10.45 26.71 14.30
C SER A 13 -11.68 25.96 14.82
N LEU A 14 -11.50 24.71 15.27
CA LEU A 14 -12.59 23.88 15.81
C LEU A 14 -13.17 24.48 17.09
N LEU A 15 -12.32 24.96 18.01
CA LEU A 15 -12.78 25.63 19.23
C LEU A 15 -13.60 26.89 18.88
N ARG A 16 -13.12 27.72 17.95
CA ARG A 16 -13.86 28.92 17.51
C ARG A 16 -15.20 28.57 16.86
N GLN A 17 -15.26 27.50 16.08
CA GLN A 17 -16.51 27.02 15.47
C GLN A 17 -17.50 26.47 16.49
N SER A 18 -17.02 25.88 17.58
CA SER A 18 -17.87 25.37 18.66
C SER A 18 -18.57 26.49 19.45
N MET A 19 -18.08 27.73 19.35
CA MET A 19 -18.48 28.88 20.17
C MET A 19 -18.38 28.65 21.70
N ALA A 20 -17.72 27.58 22.13
CA ALA A 20 -17.50 27.29 23.54
C ALA A 20 -16.43 28.22 24.12
N PRO A 21 -16.56 28.64 25.39
CA PRO A 21 -15.50 29.36 26.08
C PRO A 21 -14.26 28.48 26.20
N TYR A 22 -13.09 29.12 26.19
CA TYR A 22 -11.83 28.39 26.31
C TYR A 22 -11.74 27.69 27.68
N SER A 23 -11.51 26.38 27.63
CA SER A 23 -11.04 25.60 28.77
C SER A 23 -9.97 24.61 28.28
N ARG A 24 -9.01 24.28 29.14
CA ARG A 24 -7.95 23.31 28.79
C ARG A 24 -8.54 21.96 28.34
N PRO A 25 -9.57 21.39 29.01
CA PRO A 25 -10.18 20.14 28.57
C PRO A 25 -10.88 20.24 27.21
N ALA A 26 -11.63 21.31 26.95
CA ALA A 26 -12.31 21.51 25.67
C ALA A 26 -11.31 21.66 24.52
N PHE A 27 -10.27 22.49 24.70
CA PHE A 27 -9.22 22.63 23.70
C PHE A 27 -8.47 21.31 23.47
N ALA A 28 -8.17 20.54 24.52
CA ALA A 28 -7.54 19.22 24.39
C ALA A 28 -8.42 18.22 23.61
N ALA A 29 -9.75 18.30 23.70
CA ALA A 29 -10.65 17.49 22.88
C ALA A 29 -10.55 17.87 21.39
N HIS A 30 -10.59 19.16 21.05
CA HIS A 30 -10.42 19.63 19.68
C HIS A 30 -9.01 19.35 19.12
N LEU A 31 -7.98 19.37 19.96
CA LEU A 31 -6.62 18.99 19.56
C LEU A 31 -6.55 17.50 19.19
N ARG A 32 -7.17 16.63 19.97
CA ARG A 32 -7.29 15.20 19.64
C ARG A 32 -8.04 14.99 18.34
N GLN A 33 -9.14 15.72 18.14
CA GLN A 33 -9.89 15.68 16.89
C GLN A 33 -9.03 16.12 15.69
N ALA A 34 -8.36 17.28 15.79
CA ALA A 34 -7.48 17.77 14.73
C ALA A 34 -6.32 16.81 14.43
N TRP A 35 -5.77 16.15 15.46
CA TRP A 35 -4.78 15.09 15.29
C TRP A 35 -5.34 13.88 14.53
N HIS A 36 -6.54 13.42 14.90
CA HIS A 36 -7.22 12.32 14.20
C HIS A 36 -7.52 12.68 12.74
N GLU A 37 -8.02 13.89 12.46
CA GLU A 37 -8.25 14.39 11.10
C GLU A 37 -6.95 14.40 10.29
N ALA A 38 -5.86 14.94 10.84
CA ALA A 38 -4.56 15.00 10.17
C ALA A 38 -3.95 13.60 9.93
N ARG A 39 -4.07 12.69 10.90
CA ARG A 39 -3.59 11.31 10.75
C ARG A 39 -4.35 10.55 9.66
N ASN A 40 -5.63 10.86 9.49
CA ASN A 40 -6.52 10.22 8.53
C ASN A 40 -6.67 11.00 7.22
N ALA A 41 -5.92 12.08 7.02
CA ALA A 41 -5.93 12.81 5.75
C ALA A 41 -5.27 11.96 4.63
N PRO A 42 -5.80 11.98 3.40
CA PRO A 42 -5.14 11.35 2.25
C PRO A 42 -3.73 11.92 2.07
N VAL A 43 -2.80 11.09 1.60
CA VAL A 43 -1.43 11.55 1.28
C VAL A 43 -1.37 12.15 -0.12
N THR A 44 -2.25 11.70 -1.00
CA THR A 44 -2.41 12.19 -2.37
C THR A 44 -3.17 13.50 -2.36
N ASP A 45 -2.65 14.48 -3.12
CA ASP A 45 -3.29 15.78 -3.26
C ASP A 45 -4.70 15.65 -3.85
N TRP A 46 -5.63 16.45 -3.33
CA TRP A 46 -7.03 16.43 -3.75
C TRP A 46 -7.21 16.68 -5.26
N ALA A 47 -6.43 17.59 -5.86
CA ALA A 47 -6.50 17.89 -7.28
C ALA A 47 -6.09 16.69 -8.16
N VAL A 48 -5.20 15.84 -7.64
CA VAL A 48 -4.83 14.57 -8.29
C VAL A 48 -5.96 13.55 -8.13
N LEU A 49 -6.48 13.38 -6.92
CA LEU A 49 -7.58 12.45 -6.63
C LEU A 49 -8.80 12.72 -7.52
N GLN A 50 -9.17 14.00 -7.69
CA GLN A 50 -10.31 14.42 -8.51
C GLN A 50 -10.24 14.01 -9.98
N ARG A 51 -9.04 13.75 -10.53
CA ARG A 51 -8.88 13.27 -11.91
C ARG A 51 -9.34 11.81 -12.08
N PHE A 52 -9.37 11.05 -10.99
CA PHE A 52 -9.60 9.61 -11.01
C PHE A 52 -10.87 9.19 -10.27
N ILE A 53 -11.21 9.88 -9.17
CA ILE A 53 -12.37 9.59 -8.33
C ILE A 53 -13.06 10.87 -7.86
N VAL A 54 -14.38 10.81 -7.67
CA VAL A 54 -15.16 11.92 -7.11
C VAL A 54 -15.10 11.88 -5.59
N VAL A 55 -14.37 12.83 -5.00
CA VAL A 55 -14.14 12.88 -3.54
C VAL A 55 -14.26 14.30 -2.99
N SER A 56 -15.04 14.45 -1.92
CA SER A 56 -15.21 15.74 -1.25
C SER A 56 -13.87 16.28 -0.74
N ARG A 57 -13.73 17.60 -0.72
CA ARG A 57 -12.53 18.23 -0.16
C ARG A 57 -12.48 17.96 1.34
N GLY A 58 -11.36 17.43 1.83
CA GLY A 58 -11.21 17.02 3.23
C GLY A 58 -11.73 15.61 3.56
N ALA A 59 -12.08 14.80 2.55
CA ALA A 59 -12.44 13.40 2.76
C ALA A 59 -11.34 12.62 3.49
N HIS A 60 -11.75 11.65 4.29
CA HIS A 60 -10.84 10.78 5.01
C HIS A 60 -10.19 9.75 4.09
N ARG A 61 -8.97 9.32 4.43
CA ARG A 61 -8.21 8.29 3.72
C ARG A 61 -8.99 7.00 3.51
N ALA A 62 -9.77 6.56 4.50
CA ALA A 62 -10.58 5.35 4.38
C ALA A 62 -11.64 5.46 3.25
N GLU A 63 -12.30 6.62 3.14
CA GLU A 63 -13.23 6.89 2.05
C GLU A 63 -12.50 6.91 0.70
N VAL A 64 -11.34 7.58 0.64
CA VAL A 64 -10.51 7.65 -0.57
C VAL A 64 -10.09 6.26 -1.02
N ILE A 65 -9.62 5.41 -0.12
CA ILE A 65 -9.23 4.02 -0.41
C ILE A 65 -10.43 3.25 -0.98
N SER A 66 -11.59 3.30 -0.32
CA SER A 66 -12.79 2.58 -0.78
C SER A 66 -13.22 3.03 -2.19
N LYS A 67 -13.21 4.34 -2.46
CA LYS A 67 -13.54 4.88 -3.79
C LYS A 67 -12.51 4.49 -4.85
N LEU A 68 -11.23 4.49 -4.52
CA LEU A 68 -10.17 4.05 -5.42
C LEU A 68 -10.27 2.56 -5.73
N GLU A 69 -10.63 1.71 -4.77
CA GLU A 69 -10.85 0.28 -4.99
C GLU A 69 -12.02 0.03 -5.96
N ASN A 70 -13.13 0.74 -5.77
CA ASN A 70 -14.28 0.67 -6.69
C ASN A 70 -13.89 1.17 -8.10
N ALA A 71 -13.18 2.29 -8.19
CA ALA A 71 -12.72 2.82 -9.47
C ALA A 71 -11.72 1.89 -10.17
N LEU A 72 -10.84 1.23 -9.40
CA LEU A 72 -9.90 0.25 -9.92
C LEU A 72 -10.63 -0.98 -10.47
N ALA A 73 -11.65 -1.48 -9.77
CA ALA A 73 -12.46 -2.59 -10.23
C ALA A 73 -13.14 -2.28 -11.58
N VAL A 74 -13.75 -1.10 -11.70
CA VAL A 74 -14.37 -0.63 -12.96
C VAL A 74 -13.33 -0.49 -14.08
N ALA A 75 -12.19 0.15 -13.81
CA ALA A 75 -11.14 0.35 -14.79
C ALA A 75 -10.53 -0.99 -15.27
N ARG A 76 -10.30 -1.94 -14.35
CA ARG A 76 -9.86 -3.30 -14.68
C ARG A 76 -10.88 -4.03 -15.53
N GLY A 77 -12.17 -3.95 -15.19
CA GLY A 77 -13.26 -4.52 -16.00
C GLY A 77 -13.24 -4.00 -17.43
N ARG A 78 -13.04 -2.69 -17.61
CA ARG A 78 -12.92 -2.05 -18.93
C ARG A 78 -11.68 -2.54 -19.69
N THR A 79 -10.51 -2.56 -19.05
CA THR A 79 -9.27 -3.03 -19.70
C THR A 79 -9.27 -4.53 -19.99
N ALA A 80 -10.03 -5.34 -19.26
CA ALA A 80 -10.16 -6.77 -19.50
C ALA A 80 -10.76 -7.07 -20.88
N GLN A 81 -11.58 -6.16 -21.43
CA GLN A 81 -12.12 -6.25 -22.78
C GLN A 81 -11.00 -6.29 -23.84
N TYR A 82 -9.84 -5.69 -23.55
CA TYR A 82 -8.71 -5.66 -24.46
C TYR A 82 -7.83 -6.92 -24.42
N ARG A 83 -8.02 -7.81 -23.44
CA ARG A 83 -7.12 -8.96 -23.22
C ARG A 83 -7.11 -9.96 -24.38
N ARG A 84 -8.23 -10.08 -25.10
CA ARG A 84 -8.40 -11.01 -26.23
C ARG A 84 -8.59 -10.31 -27.57
N VAL A 85 -8.53 -8.98 -27.59
CA VAL A 85 -8.72 -8.18 -28.80
C VAL A 85 -7.36 -7.92 -29.43
N GLY A 86 -7.26 -8.18 -30.74
CA GLY A 86 -6.07 -7.94 -31.54
C GLY A 86 -5.61 -6.47 -31.56
N ALA A 87 -4.67 -6.16 -32.45
CA ALA A 87 -4.18 -4.80 -32.60
C ALA A 87 -5.36 -3.83 -32.89
N PRO A 88 -5.34 -2.62 -32.30
CA PRO A 88 -6.37 -1.62 -32.57
C PRO A 88 -6.41 -1.29 -34.07
N THR A 89 -7.61 -1.29 -34.64
CA THR A 89 -7.84 -1.07 -36.08
C THR A 89 -7.64 0.39 -36.50
N SER A 90 -7.58 1.33 -35.56
CA SER A 90 -7.35 2.74 -35.81
C SER A 90 -6.50 3.39 -34.71
N TRP A 91 -5.85 4.51 -35.06
CA TRP A 91 -5.07 5.30 -34.11
C TRP A 91 -5.90 5.79 -32.92
N THR A 92 -7.14 6.21 -33.16
CA THR A 92 -8.06 6.66 -32.10
C THR A 92 -8.38 5.54 -31.12
N ALA A 93 -8.65 4.32 -31.62
CA ALA A 93 -8.85 3.14 -30.77
C ALA A 93 -7.60 2.79 -29.95
N ALA A 94 -6.42 2.91 -30.56
CA ALA A 94 -5.14 2.72 -29.86
C ALA A 94 -4.94 3.75 -28.73
N LYS A 95 -5.27 5.02 -28.99
CA LYS A 95 -5.20 6.10 -28.00
C LYS A 95 -6.13 5.86 -26.81
N HIS A 96 -7.39 5.48 -27.05
CA HIS A 96 -8.32 5.16 -25.96
C HIS A 96 -7.87 3.96 -25.14
N ARG A 97 -7.42 2.88 -25.81
CA ARG A 97 -6.86 1.69 -25.14
C ARG A 97 -5.65 2.06 -24.27
N SER A 98 -4.73 2.87 -24.78
CA SER A 98 -3.57 3.36 -24.03
C SER A 98 -4.00 4.20 -22.80
N SER A 99 -4.94 5.13 -22.99
CA SER A 99 -5.48 5.96 -21.91
C SER A 99 -6.13 5.14 -20.80
N ASP A 100 -6.90 4.11 -21.15
CA ASP A 100 -7.56 3.23 -20.18
C ASP A 100 -6.55 2.40 -19.39
N LEU A 101 -5.50 1.89 -20.04
CA LEU A 101 -4.39 1.19 -19.37
C LEU A 101 -3.62 2.12 -18.43
N MET A 102 -3.32 3.35 -18.88
CA MET A 102 -2.67 4.36 -18.04
C MET A 102 -3.54 4.75 -16.84
N ARG A 103 -4.87 4.81 -17.01
CA ARG A 103 -5.80 5.08 -15.91
C ARG A 103 -5.70 4.00 -14.83
N VAL A 104 -5.67 2.72 -15.21
CA VAL A 104 -5.47 1.61 -14.25
C VAL A 104 -4.16 1.77 -13.50
N ALA A 105 -3.04 1.96 -14.20
CA ALA A 105 -1.72 2.10 -13.58
C ALA A 105 -1.66 3.26 -12.58
N ASN A 106 -2.26 4.41 -12.93
CA ASN A 106 -2.32 5.59 -12.06
C ASN A 106 -3.17 5.34 -10.81
N ILE A 107 -4.35 4.73 -10.96
CA ILE A 107 -5.22 4.40 -9.82
C ILE A 107 -4.52 3.40 -8.89
N GLU A 108 -3.81 2.40 -9.42
CA GLU A 108 -3.04 1.44 -8.62
C GLU A 108 -1.91 2.10 -7.84
N ALA A 109 -1.18 3.04 -8.45
CA ALA A 109 -0.11 3.78 -7.80
C ALA A 109 -0.64 4.63 -6.63
N ILE A 110 -1.74 5.37 -6.85
CA ILE A 110 -2.39 6.18 -5.82
C ILE A 110 -2.91 5.29 -4.69
N LEU A 111 -3.65 4.23 -5.01
CA LEU A 111 -4.21 3.31 -4.03
C LEU A 111 -3.11 2.65 -3.18
N ARG A 112 -1.97 2.30 -3.78
CA ARG A 112 -0.81 1.76 -3.05
C ARG A 112 -0.25 2.77 -2.05
N ALA A 113 -0.09 4.03 -2.46
CA ALA A 113 0.39 5.09 -1.58
C ALA A 113 -0.56 5.33 -0.40
N GLU A 114 -1.88 5.40 -0.66
CA GLU A 114 -2.88 5.59 0.40
C GLU A 114 -2.93 4.40 1.35
N LYS A 115 -2.91 3.16 0.83
CA LYS A 115 -2.86 1.97 1.68
C LYS A 115 -1.58 1.95 2.52
N ALA A 116 -0.43 2.33 1.97
CA ALA A 116 0.83 2.39 2.73
C ALA A 116 0.74 3.42 3.86
N ALA A 117 0.20 4.60 3.59
CA ALA A 117 -0.02 5.63 4.60
C ALA A 117 -1.03 5.22 5.68
N ALA A 118 -2.00 4.36 5.34
CA ALA A 118 -2.92 3.75 6.29
C ALA A 118 -2.30 2.61 7.12
N GLY A 119 -1.09 2.14 6.79
CA GLY A 119 -0.52 0.90 7.32
C GLY A 119 -1.20 -0.37 6.78
N LEU A 120 -2.07 -0.22 5.78
CA LEU A 120 -2.80 -1.31 5.12
C LEU A 120 -1.97 -1.92 3.98
N ALA A 121 -1.08 -1.16 3.35
CA ALA A 121 -0.09 -1.76 2.46
C ALA A 121 0.95 -2.43 3.34
N ALA A 122 1.02 -3.74 3.22
CA ALA A 122 1.98 -4.55 3.91
C ALA A 122 3.41 -4.07 3.56
N THR A 123 4.10 -3.56 4.56
CA THR A 123 5.51 -3.19 4.47
C THR A 123 6.30 -4.47 4.67
N TYR A 124 6.81 -5.00 3.56
CA TYR A 124 7.57 -6.24 3.53
C TYR A 124 9.05 -5.90 3.70
N THR A 125 9.65 -6.32 4.80
CA THR A 125 11.07 -6.11 5.08
C THR A 125 11.76 -7.43 5.34
N ALA A 126 12.97 -7.60 4.81
CA ALA A 126 13.84 -8.72 5.12
C ALA A 126 15.04 -8.16 5.90
N LYS A 127 15.25 -8.62 7.12
CA LYS A 127 16.42 -8.24 7.93
C LYS A 127 17.26 -9.48 8.22
N ARG A 128 18.56 -9.38 8.00
CA ARG A 128 19.51 -10.43 8.40
C ARG A 128 19.79 -10.33 9.91
N ASP A 129 19.78 -11.47 10.58
CA ASP A 129 20.29 -11.64 11.94
C ASP A 129 21.33 -12.78 11.99
N ASP A 130 21.80 -13.12 13.19
CA ASP A 130 22.84 -14.13 13.39
C ASP A 130 22.40 -15.55 13.00
N ALA A 131 21.09 -15.81 12.88
CA ALA A 131 20.51 -17.11 12.58
C ALA A 131 19.96 -17.25 11.15
N GLY A 132 19.65 -16.14 10.46
CA GLY A 132 19.04 -16.16 9.13
C GLY A 132 18.51 -14.80 8.64
N PHE A 133 17.48 -14.84 7.79
CA PHE A 133 16.71 -13.66 7.38
C PHE A 133 15.31 -13.70 7.99
N VAL A 134 14.96 -12.67 8.76
CA VAL A 134 13.61 -12.46 9.30
C VAL A 134 12.81 -11.65 8.29
N LEU A 135 11.71 -12.21 7.83
CA LEU A 135 10.75 -11.54 6.96
C LEU A 135 9.61 -10.98 7.80
N LYS A 136 9.42 -9.66 7.70
CA LYS A 136 8.39 -8.94 8.44
C LYS A 136 7.39 -8.32 7.49
N ARG A 137 6.12 -8.40 7.87
CA ARG A 137 4.98 -7.73 7.25
C ARG A 137 4.48 -6.71 8.26
N ASN A 138 4.56 -5.42 7.91
CA ASN A 138 4.21 -4.32 8.82
C ASN A 138 4.95 -4.39 10.17
N GLY A 139 6.20 -4.85 10.17
CA GLY A 139 7.01 -4.99 11.39
C GLY A 139 6.75 -6.25 12.21
N VAL A 140 5.72 -7.04 11.87
CA VAL A 140 5.42 -8.35 12.48
C VAL A 140 6.12 -9.43 11.67
N GLU A 141 6.86 -10.31 12.34
CA GLU A 141 7.47 -11.48 11.69
C GLU A 141 6.39 -12.43 11.18
N PHE A 142 6.43 -12.74 9.88
CA PHE A 142 5.54 -13.73 9.27
C PHE A 142 6.28 -14.98 8.80
N GLY A 143 7.59 -14.87 8.60
CA GLY A 143 8.40 -16.02 8.27
C GLY A 143 9.89 -15.74 8.38
N ARG A 144 10.66 -16.81 8.36
CA ARG A 144 12.10 -16.79 8.53
C ARG A 144 12.74 -17.70 7.50
N LEU A 145 13.83 -17.23 6.91
CA LEU A 145 14.70 -18.02 6.05
C LEU A 145 15.92 -18.41 6.88
N ILE A 146 16.03 -19.69 7.19
CA ILE A 146 17.06 -20.27 8.05
C ILE A 146 17.86 -21.27 7.24
N GLY A 147 19.15 -21.43 7.55
CA GLY A 147 19.98 -22.50 6.99
C GLY A 147 21.11 -22.01 6.08
N PRO A 148 21.98 -22.95 5.66
CA PRO A 148 23.10 -22.66 4.78
C PRO A 148 22.58 -22.33 3.39
N THR A 149 23.43 -21.69 2.60
CA THR A 149 22.95 -20.92 1.46
C THR A 149 22.45 -21.73 0.27
N ASP A 150 22.87 -22.99 0.25
CA ASP A 150 22.48 -24.08 -0.62
C ASP A 150 21.22 -24.83 -0.13
N ARG A 151 20.77 -24.59 1.11
CA ARG A 151 19.58 -25.22 1.74
C ARG A 151 18.83 -24.24 2.65
N LEU A 152 18.30 -23.17 2.05
CA LEU A 152 17.44 -22.21 2.75
C LEU A 152 16.08 -22.84 3.04
N ALA A 153 15.76 -23.03 4.31
CA ALA A 153 14.44 -23.43 4.78
C ALA A 153 13.61 -22.19 5.11
N PHE A 154 12.42 -22.08 4.52
CA PHE A 154 11.44 -21.07 4.88
C PHE A 154 10.47 -21.62 5.94
N THR A 155 10.43 -20.97 7.10
CA THR A 155 9.50 -21.28 8.19
C THR A 155 8.51 -20.13 8.37
N SER A 156 7.22 -20.40 8.37
CA SER A 156 6.14 -19.42 8.52
C SER A 156 5.02 -20.01 9.36
N THR A 157 4.29 -19.17 10.09
CA THR A 157 3.07 -19.59 10.83
C THR A 157 1.87 -19.82 9.89
N ASP A 158 1.94 -19.29 8.67
CA ASP A 158 1.00 -19.56 7.58
C ASP A 158 1.51 -20.76 6.75
N ALA A 159 0.80 -21.89 6.86
CA ALA A 159 1.13 -23.15 6.20
C ALA A 159 0.97 -23.11 4.67
N MET A 160 0.00 -22.33 4.16
CA MET A 160 -0.20 -22.16 2.72
C MET A 160 0.93 -21.34 2.10
N LEU A 161 1.35 -20.27 2.79
CA LEU A 161 2.49 -19.48 2.38
C LEU A 161 3.78 -20.29 2.44
N ALA A 162 3.97 -21.08 3.50
CA ALA A 162 5.12 -21.98 3.65
C ALA A 162 5.23 -22.98 2.48
N GLU A 163 4.10 -23.55 2.05
CA GLU A 163 4.07 -24.49 0.93
C GLU A 163 4.41 -23.81 -0.41
N LYS A 164 3.79 -22.66 -0.69
CA LYS A 164 4.06 -21.88 -1.92
C LYS A 164 5.51 -21.44 -2.02
N VAL A 165 6.10 -20.99 -0.92
CA VAL A 165 7.51 -20.58 -0.90
C VAL A 165 8.42 -21.79 -1.06
N ARG A 166 8.13 -22.93 -0.43
CA ARG A 166 8.90 -24.17 -0.63
C ARG A 166 8.89 -24.65 -2.08
N THR A 167 7.76 -24.58 -2.77
CA THR A 167 7.67 -24.94 -4.20
C THR A 167 8.40 -23.95 -5.11
N ALA A 168 8.46 -22.68 -4.75
CA ALA A 168 9.12 -21.65 -5.56
C ALA A 168 10.64 -21.55 -5.33
N VAL A 169 11.15 -21.94 -4.16
CA VAL A 169 12.54 -21.75 -3.72
C VAL A 169 13.44 -22.97 -4.03
N VAL A 170 13.15 -23.72 -5.12
CA VAL A 170 13.97 -24.85 -5.62
C VAL A 170 15.48 -24.52 -5.60
N PRO A 171 16.41 -25.47 -5.32
CA PRO A 171 17.80 -25.17 -5.01
C PRO A 171 18.43 -24.28 -6.09
N TRP A 172 18.92 -23.11 -5.68
CA TRP A 172 19.52 -22.11 -6.54
C TRP A 172 20.93 -22.55 -6.91
N GLY A 173 21.05 -23.71 -7.55
CA GLY A 173 22.30 -24.32 -7.97
C GLY A 173 23.09 -23.34 -8.85
N GLY A 174 24.31 -23.02 -8.44
CA GLY A 174 25.21 -22.13 -9.17
C GLY A 174 25.10 -20.64 -8.87
N VAL A 175 24.24 -20.19 -7.94
CA VAL A 175 24.16 -18.78 -7.53
C VAL A 175 25.06 -18.53 -6.32
N PRO A 176 25.90 -17.48 -6.32
CA PRO A 176 26.69 -17.10 -5.15
C PRO A 176 25.80 -16.96 -3.92
N ALA A 177 26.25 -17.56 -2.81
CA ALA A 177 25.49 -17.69 -1.58
C ALA A 177 24.74 -16.40 -1.18
N ALA A 178 25.45 -15.28 -1.05
CA ALA A 178 24.84 -14.01 -0.65
C ALA A 178 23.64 -13.59 -1.52
N LEU A 179 23.69 -13.90 -2.82
CA LEU A 179 22.68 -13.51 -3.80
C LEU A 179 21.46 -14.46 -3.78
N ALA A 180 21.67 -15.74 -3.49
CA ALA A 180 20.58 -16.70 -3.30
C ALA A 180 19.69 -16.32 -2.09
N LYS A 181 20.28 -15.83 -0.99
CA LYS A 181 19.51 -15.38 0.19
C LYS A 181 18.65 -14.15 -0.10
N VAL A 182 19.19 -13.19 -0.84
CA VAL A 182 18.46 -11.97 -1.23
C VAL A 182 17.31 -12.30 -2.16
N ARG A 183 17.52 -13.18 -3.15
CA ARG A 183 16.46 -13.58 -4.07
C ARG A 183 15.39 -14.44 -3.41
N ALA A 184 15.74 -15.34 -2.50
CA ALA A 184 14.77 -16.11 -1.71
C ALA A 184 13.94 -15.19 -0.81
N ALA A 185 14.55 -14.16 -0.21
CA ALA A 185 13.83 -13.15 0.56
C ALA A 185 12.87 -12.35 -0.33
N ASP A 186 13.32 -11.85 -1.48
CA ASP A 186 12.47 -11.08 -2.40
C ASP A 186 11.30 -11.92 -2.94
N GLU A 187 11.53 -13.19 -3.28
CA GLU A 187 10.49 -14.10 -3.77
C GLU A 187 9.48 -14.45 -2.68
N ALA A 188 9.92 -14.68 -1.44
CA ALA A 188 9.02 -14.87 -0.30
C ALA A 188 8.19 -13.62 -0.01
N LEU A 189 8.77 -12.42 -0.12
CA LEU A 189 8.04 -11.16 -0.02
C LEU A 189 7.05 -10.98 -1.18
N ARG A 190 7.41 -11.40 -2.40
CA ARG A 190 6.52 -11.37 -3.58
C ARG A 190 5.32 -12.31 -3.39
N LEU A 191 5.56 -13.53 -2.94
CA LEU A 191 4.49 -14.52 -2.70
C LEU A 191 3.58 -14.08 -1.55
N ALA A 192 4.14 -13.49 -0.49
CA ALA A 192 3.36 -12.91 0.60
C ALA A 192 2.54 -11.68 0.20
N ARG A 193 2.85 -11.01 -0.91
CA ARG A 193 2.03 -9.91 -1.48
C ARG A 193 0.81 -10.41 -2.26
N ILE A 194 0.83 -11.67 -2.70
CA ILE A 194 -0.18 -12.26 -3.60
C ILE A 194 -1.04 -13.31 -2.86
N ALA A 195 -0.55 -13.87 -1.75
CA ALA A 195 -1.30 -14.70 -0.82
C ALA A 195 -2.20 -13.85 0.08
#